data_AF-A0AAW4PBU7-F1
#
_entry.id   AF-A0AAW4PBU7-F1
#
_cell.length_a   1.000
_cell.length_b   1.000
_cell.length_c   1.000
_cell.angle_alpha   90.00
_cell.angle_beta   90.00
_cell.angle_gamma   90.00
#
_symmetry.space_group_name_H-M   'P 1'
#
loop_
_entity.id
_entity.type
_entity.pdbx_description
1 polymer ?
#
loop_
_entity_poly.entity_id
_entity_poly.type
_entity_poly.pdbx_seq_one_letter_code
_entity_poly.pdbx_strand_id
1 'polypeptide(L)'
;MEVDCEGCAGCCIDWRPLTDAAIDHERRGPFEPLDDTYNLVPLAREEVRGFVEAGYGDALRPRLWRAEGDERSVTLDGVDVAAIDGRPVFFVGLRKPPKAVGPFETPPTWLRTCVFLDPTTLQCRVHGDDLYPEACATYPGENLAMDAETECERVESVYGGRRLLDDTPPDVTPLFGPAAVGERVFAHPEPDRVAGAVGRFRDGDLTADDLAEFVAVAAASSPGTLAINDERYEQTLETVLAADSWAGRAIDRWADAAEGLGETAPDPAVAEGLEDDDGAPPTPGW
;
A
#
# COMPACT_ATOMS: atom_id res chain seq x y z
N MET A 1 18.40 4.19 -14.40
CA MET A 1 18.18 3.96 -12.97
C MET A 1 18.49 2.52 -12.63
N GLU A 2 19.28 2.32 -11.57
CA GLU A 2 19.70 1.01 -11.07
C GLU A 2 19.72 1.08 -9.54
N VAL A 3 19.14 0.07 -8.88
CA VAL A 3 19.05 0.00 -7.42
C VAL A 3 19.50 -1.36 -6.91
N ASP A 4 20.15 -1.38 -5.75
CA ASP A 4 20.53 -2.60 -5.03
C ASP A 4 19.49 -2.89 -3.93
N CYS A 5 18.49 -3.71 -4.25
CA CYS A 5 17.46 -4.15 -3.31
C CYS A 5 17.87 -5.38 -2.49
N GLU A 6 19.01 -6.02 -2.78
CA GLU A 6 19.41 -7.28 -2.14
C GLU A 6 19.58 -7.08 -0.63
N GLY A 7 18.84 -7.88 0.14
CA GLY A 7 18.83 -7.81 1.60
C GLY A 7 18.14 -6.58 2.21
N CYS A 8 17.45 -5.74 1.42
CA CYS A 8 16.84 -4.49 1.90
C CYS A 8 15.31 -4.49 1.77
N ALA A 9 14.77 -4.62 0.56
CA ALA A 9 13.33 -4.44 0.27
C ALA A 9 12.76 -3.08 0.76
N GLY A 10 13.52 -1.99 0.57
CA GLY A 10 13.26 -0.64 1.08
C GLY A 10 11.81 -0.17 1.07
N CYS A 11 11.17 -0.12 -0.11
CA CYS A 11 9.79 0.40 -0.21
C CYS A 11 8.73 -0.55 0.39
N CYS A 12 9.06 -1.82 0.61
CA CYS A 12 8.11 -2.85 1.04
C CYS A 12 7.98 -2.94 2.56
N ILE A 13 8.97 -2.50 3.34
CA ILE A 13 9.06 -2.68 4.79
C ILE A 13 8.78 -1.35 5.52
N ASP A 14 8.13 -1.43 6.69
CA ASP A 14 8.07 -0.35 7.67
C ASP A 14 9.33 -0.33 8.53
N TRP A 15 10.21 0.64 8.25
CA TRP A 15 11.51 0.79 8.91
C TRP A 15 11.43 1.46 10.28
N ARG A 16 10.30 2.09 10.62
CA ARG A 16 10.17 2.91 11.84
C ARG A 16 10.51 2.14 13.12
N PRO A 17 10.15 0.85 13.28
CA PRO A 17 10.53 0.09 14.48
C PRO A 17 12.02 -0.20 14.62
N LEU A 18 12.81 -0.04 13.54
CA LEU A 18 14.22 -0.40 13.51
C LEU A 18 15.17 0.80 13.72
N THR A 19 14.64 2.01 13.89
CA THR A 19 15.44 3.23 14.04
C THR A 19 14.75 4.30 14.88
N ASP A 20 15.54 5.08 15.62
CA ASP A 20 15.06 6.27 16.33
C ASP A 20 14.96 7.51 15.42
N ALA A 21 15.36 7.40 14.15
CA ALA A 21 15.30 8.50 13.18
C ALA A 21 13.86 8.82 12.76
N ALA A 22 13.57 10.12 12.58
CA ALA A 22 12.25 10.59 12.13
C ALA A 22 12.03 10.37 10.61
N ILE A 23 11.77 9.13 10.23
CA ILE A 23 11.65 8.69 8.82
C ILE A 23 10.20 8.59 8.31
N ASP A 24 9.21 9.01 9.09
CA ASP A 24 7.81 9.09 8.66
C ASP A 24 7.62 10.30 7.74
N HIS A 25 7.64 10.04 6.43
CA HIS A 25 7.52 11.08 5.40
C HIS A 25 6.05 11.35 5.02
N GLU A 26 5.16 10.39 5.24
CA GLU A 26 3.74 10.44 4.88
C GLU A 26 2.96 11.48 5.70
N ARG A 27 3.48 11.84 6.89
CA ARG A 27 2.88 12.84 7.80
C ARG A 27 3.50 14.23 7.70
N ARG A 28 4.30 14.52 6.66
CA ARG A 28 4.97 15.83 6.47
C ARG A 28 4.12 16.86 5.70
N GLY A 29 2.97 16.44 5.14
CA GLY A 29 2.09 17.27 4.31
C GLY A 29 0.90 17.90 5.03
N PRO A 30 0.06 18.67 4.31
CA PRO A 30 -1.16 19.29 4.86
C PRO A 30 -2.30 18.29 5.11
N PHE A 31 -2.16 17.07 4.60
CA PHE A 31 -3.11 15.98 4.78
C PHE A 31 -2.41 14.86 5.55
N GLU A 32 -3.08 14.33 6.57
CA GLU A 32 -2.53 13.27 7.41
C GLU A 32 -3.26 11.95 7.13
N PRO A 33 -2.56 10.85 6.77
CA PRO A 33 -3.19 9.54 6.64
C PRO A 33 -3.93 9.15 7.92
N LEU A 34 -5.17 8.68 7.76
CA LEU A 34 -5.96 8.18 8.89
C LEU A 34 -5.43 6.83 9.41
N ASP A 35 -4.85 6.01 8.53
CA ASP A 35 -4.20 4.76 8.91
C ASP A 35 -2.73 4.96 9.27
N ASP A 36 -2.07 3.87 9.71
CA ASP A 36 -0.66 3.85 10.10
C ASP A 36 0.24 3.03 9.16
N THR A 37 -0.19 2.81 7.91
CA THR A 37 0.61 2.09 6.90
C THR A 37 1.79 2.96 6.47
N TYR A 38 3.00 2.44 6.63
CA TYR A 38 4.20 3.15 6.17
C TYR A 38 4.36 3.01 4.66
N ASN A 39 4.63 4.12 3.95
CA ASN A 39 4.94 4.15 2.52
C ASN A 39 3.92 3.36 1.67
N LEU A 40 2.67 3.83 1.65
CA LEU A 40 1.60 3.17 0.89
C LEU A 40 1.75 3.57 -0.58
N VAL A 41 2.15 2.62 -1.42
CA VAL A 41 2.23 2.83 -2.86
C VAL A 41 0.80 2.94 -3.43
N PRO A 42 0.42 4.09 -4.01
CA PRO A 42 -0.91 4.25 -4.60
C PRO A 42 -0.98 3.52 -5.95
N LEU A 43 -1.95 2.62 -6.07
CA LEU A 43 -2.25 1.91 -7.30
C LEU A 43 -3.12 2.78 -8.22
N ALA A 44 -2.81 2.71 -9.51
CA ALA A 44 -3.65 3.18 -10.58
C ALA A 44 -4.90 2.30 -10.73
N ARG A 45 -5.94 2.87 -11.33
CA ARG A 45 -7.24 2.23 -11.49
C ARG A 45 -7.16 0.90 -12.23
N GLU A 46 -6.38 0.81 -13.30
CA GLU A 46 -6.23 -0.45 -14.04
C GLU A 46 -5.43 -1.48 -13.25
N GLU A 47 -4.52 -1.07 -12.36
CA GLU A 47 -3.83 -1.98 -11.44
C GLU A 47 -4.78 -2.53 -10.38
N VAL A 48 -5.62 -1.66 -9.79
CA VAL A 48 -6.70 -2.08 -8.88
C VAL A 48 -7.60 -3.13 -9.56
N ARG A 49 -7.99 -2.90 -10.82
CA ARG A 49 -8.76 -3.87 -11.60
C ARG A 49 -8.01 -5.16 -11.83
N GLY A 50 -6.74 -5.09 -12.23
CA GLY A 50 -5.90 -6.27 -12.44
C GLY A 50 -5.85 -7.15 -11.19
N PHE A 51 -5.66 -6.57 -9.99
CA PHE A 51 -5.70 -7.32 -8.74
C PHE A 51 -7.07 -7.94 -8.47
N VAL A 52 -8.17 -7.21 -8.66
CA VAL A 52 -9.53 -7.74 -8.48
C VAL A 52 -9.80 -8.90 -9.45
N GLU A 53 -9.50 -8.74 -10.74
CA GLU A 53 -9.72 -9.74 -11.78
C GLU A 53 -8.89 -11.00 -11.54
N ALA A 54 -7.70 -10.86 -10.96
CA ALA A 54 -6.85 -11.96 -10.53
C ALA A 54 -7.26 -12.57 -9.18
N GLY A 55 -8.31 -12.08 -8.53
CA GLY A 55 -8.85 -12.61 -7.27
C GLY A 55 -8.17 -12.10 -6.00
N TYR A 56 -7.36 -11.04 -6.09
CA TYR A 56 -6.59 -10.45 -4.98
C TYR A 56 -7.23 -9.19 -4.39
N GLY A 57 -8.56 -9.05 -4.49
CA GLY A 57 -9.27 -7.89 -3.92
C GLY A 57 -9.04 -7.72 -2.41
N ASP A 58 -8.86 -8.83 -1.69
CA ASP A 58 -8.56 -8.92 -0.25
C ASP A 58 -7.12 -8.52 0.14
N ALA A 59 -6.23 -8.36 -0.85
CA ALA A 59 -4.86 -7.86 -0.68
C ALA A 59 -4.77 -6.32 -0.77
N LEU A 60 -5.85 -5.66 -1.20
CA LEU A 60 -5.91 -4.21 -1.38
C LEU A 60 -6.26 -3.48 -0.09
N ARG A 61 -5.81 -2.23 0.03
CA ARG A 61 -6.06 -1.36 1.19
C ARG A 61 -6.43 0.05 0.75
N PRO A 62 -7.62 0.56 1.10
CA PRO A 62 -7.91 1.97 0.94
C PRO A 62 -7.18 2.81 1.99
N ARG A 63 -7.01 4.10 1.70
CA ARG A 63 -6.50 5.12 2.63
C ARG A 63 -7.29 6.41 2.47
N LEU A 64 -7.77 6.94 3.60
CA LEU A 64 -8.30 8.29 3.71
C LEU A 64 -7.27 9.21 4.38
N TRP A 65 -7.41 10.52 4.16
CA TRP A 65 -6.63 11.53 4.87
C TRP A 65 -7.50 12.47 5.67
N ARG A 66 -7.07 12.77 6.88
CA ARG A 66 -7.54 13.95 7.62
C ARG A 66 -7.09 15.21 6.89
N ALA A 67 -7.98 16.19 6.85
CA ALA A 67 -7.70 17.56 6.41
C ALA A 67 -8.05 18.53 7.54
N GLU A 68 -7.40 19.69 7.56
CA GLU A 68 -7.84 20.78 8.44
C GLU A 68 -9.11 21.43 7.84
N GLY A 69 -10.20 21.47 8.62
CA GLY A 69 -11.56 21.82 8.19
C GLY A 69 -11.68 23.11 7.37
N ASP A 70 -11.59 22.97 6.05
CA ASP A 70 -11.83 24.01 5.06
C ASP A 70 -12.61 23.47 3.85
N GLU A 71 -12.69 24.25 2.77
CA GLU A 71 -13.41 23.89 1.53
C GLU A 71 -12.92 22.61 0.84
N ARG A 72 -11.75 22.07 1.23
CA ARG A 72 -11.13 20.85 0.71
C ARG A 72 -11.44 19.63 1.57
N SER A 73 -12.47 19.71 2.41
CA SER A 73 -12.81 18.67 3.37
C SER A 73 -14.31 18.41 3.46
N VAL A 74 -14.64 17.20 3.92
CA VAL A 74 -15.99 16.81 4.33
C VAL A 74 -15.90 16.13 5.68
N THR A 75 -16.84 16.40 6.58
CA THR A 75 -16.86 15.76 7.89
C THR A 75 -17.48 14.37 7.78
N LEU A 76 -16.71 13.33 8.13
CA LEU A 76 -17.17 11.97 8.32
C LEU A 76 -16.92 11.56 9.78
N ASP A 77 -17.94 11.06 10.47
CA ASP A 77 -17.83 10.58 11.86
C ASP A 77 -17.19 11.60 12.83
N GLY A 78 -17.38 12.90 12.58
CA GLY A 78 -16.79 13.98 13.35
C GLY A 78 -15.30 14.25 13.07
N VAL A 79 -14.76 13.70 11.99
CA VAL A 79 -13.40 13.96 11.48
C VAL A 79 -13.51 14.59 10.10
N ASP A 80 -12.83 15.71 9.90
CA ASP A 80 -12.71 16.33 8.59
C ASP A 80 -11.71 15.54 7.74
N VAL A 81 -12.21 14.94 6.66
CA VAL A 81 -11.40 14.18 5.71
C VAL A 81 -11.27 14.94 4.39
N ALA A 82 -10.14 14.76 3.71
CA ALA A 82 -9.89 15.38 2.41
C ALA A 82 -11.00 15.04 1.41
N ALA A 83 -11.45 16.04 0.65
CA ALA A 83 -12.57 15.90 -0.26
C ALA A 83 -12.41 16.72 -1.55
N ILE A 84 -13.08 16.26 -2.61
CA ILE A 84 -13.30 17.02 -3.85
C ILE A 84 -14.80 17.07 -4.08
N ASP A 85 -15.38 18.26 -4.20
CA ASP A 85 -16.82 18.44 -4.43
C ASP A 85 -17.70 17.72 -3.38
N GLY A 86 -17.27 17.78 -2.10
CA GLY A 86 -17.93 17.11 -0.98
C GLY A 86 -17.77 15.59 -0.94
N ARG A 87 -16.97 15.01 -1.85
CA ARG A 87 -16.71 13.56 -1.92
C ARG A 87 -15.39 13.20 -1.24
N PRO A 88 -15.40 12.30 -0.23
CA PRO A 88 -14.19 11.85 0.44
C PRO A 88 -13.17 11.30 -0.55
N VAL A 89 -11.94 11.79 -0.49
CA VAL A 89 -10.85 11.36 -1.38
C VAL A 89 -10.03 10.26 -0.72
N PHE A 90 -9.68 9.23 -1.49
CA PHE A 90 -8.92 8.08 -1.02
C PHE A 90 -7.92 7.56 -2.06
N PHE A 91 -6.91 6.81 -1.59
CA PHE A 91 -6.04 5.96 -2.41
C PHE A 91 -6.39 4.50 -2.16
N VAL A 92 -5.99 3.64 -3.09
CA VAL A 92 -5.91 2.20 -2.88
C VAL A 92 -4.45 1.78 -3.05
N GLY A 93 -3.93 1.01 -2.11
CA GLY A 93 -2.60 0.41 -2.18
C GLY A 93 -2.62 -1.05 -1.77
N LEU A 94 -1.46 -1.61 -1.45
CA LEU A 94 -1.32 -3.00 -1.00
C LEU A 94 -1.28 -3.09 0.53
N ARG A 95 -1.91 -4.13 1.10
CA ARG A 95 -1.86 -4.41 2.54
C ARG A 95 -0.42 -4.75 2.97
N LYS A 96 -0.08 -4.31 4.19
CA LYS A 96 1.21 -4.57 4.83
C LYS A 96 1.02 -5.28 6.19
N PRO A 97 0.75 -6.61 6.22
CA PRO A 97 0.66 -7.36 7.47
C PRO A 97 1.99 -7.35 8.24
N PRO A 98 1.97 -7.62 9.56
CA PRO A 98 3.20 -7.88 10.31
C PRO A 98 3.85 -9.20 9.83
N LYS A 99 5.07 -9.13 9.31
CA LYS A 99 5.85 -10.32 8.94
C LYS A 99 7.14 -10.38 9.75
N ALA A 100 7.63 -11.60 9.97
CA ALA A 100 8.95 -11.84 10.56
C ALA A 100 10.03 -11.60 9.51
N VAL A 101 10.71 -10.45 9.55
CA VAL A 101 11.71 -10.07 8.53
C VAL A 101 13.02 -9.62 9.18
N GLY A 102 14.14 -9.93 8.55
CA GLY A 102 15.49 -9.56 8.99
C GLY A 102 16.30 -8.89 7.87
N PRO A 103 16.01 -7.62 7.51
CA PRO A 103 16.81 -6.91 6.50
C PRO A 103 18.26 -6.71 6.98
N PHE A 104 19.21 -6.57 6.07
CA PHE A 104 20.63 -6.33 6.38
C PHE A 104 21.26 -7.37 7.33
N GLU A 105 20.81 -8.62 7.26
CA GLU A 105 21.24 -9.70 8.16
C GLU A 105 21.00 -9.37 9.66
N THR A 106 20.07 -8.45 9.96
CA THR A 106 19.65 -8.18 11.33
C THR A 106 18.80 -9.32 11.88
N PRO A 107 18.72 -9.51 13.20
CA PRO A 107 17.80 -10.45 13.80
C PRO A 107 16.35 -10.24 13.30
N PRO A 108 15.59 -11.31 13.02
CA PRO A 108 14.21 -11.20 12.59
C PRO A 108 13.36 -10.39 13.57
N THR A 109 12.56 -9.48 13.03
CA THR A 109 11.71 -8.56 13.78
C THR A 109 10.33 -8.52 13.13
N TRP A 110 9.29 -8.33 13.94
CA TRP A 110 7.93 -8.16 13.45
C TRP A 110 7.76 -6.77 12.82
N LEU A 111 7.70 -6.70 11.49
CA LEU A 111 7.55 -5.43 10.76
C LEU A 111 6.38 -5.49 9.81
N ARG A 112 5.65 -4.37 9.67
CA ARG A 112 4.65 -4.25 8.60
C ARG A 112 5.36 -4.31 7.26
N THR A 113 4.96 -5.28 6.44
CA THR A 113 5.67 -5.66 5.22
C THR A 113 4.67 -5.91 4.12
N CYS A 114 4.92 -5.43 2.90
CA CYS A 114 4.08 -5.69 1.72
C CYS A 114 3.68 -7.17 1.65
N VAL A 115 2.39 -7.44 1.43
CA VAL A 115 1.85 -8.80 1.40
C VAL A 115 2.57 -9.71 0.40
N PHE A 116 3.07 -9.16 -0.72
CA PHE A 116 3.81 -9.91 -1.74
C PHE A 116 5.32 -10.02 -1.50
N LEU A 117 5.87 -9.38 -0.46
CA LEU A 117 7.27 -9.56 -0.12
C LEU A 117 7.45 -10.90 0.60
N ASP A 118 8.28 -11.77 0.06
CA ASP A 118 8.72 -12.98 0.73
C ASP A 118 9.70 -12.61 1.87
N PRO A 119 9.41 -12.95 3.13
CA PRO A 119 10.24 -12.51 4.26
C PRO A 119 11.60 -13.23 4.35
N THR A 120 11.75 -14.38 3.69
CA THR A 120 12.98 -15.19 3.73
C THR A 120 14.03 -14.64 2.77
N THR A 121 13.62 -14.31 1.55
CA THR A 121 14.51 -13.83 0.47
C THR A 121 14.50 -12.32 0.31
N LEU A 122 13.51 -11.63 0.89
CA LEU A 122 13.25 -10.19 0.71
C LEU A 122 13.02 -9.81 -0.76
N GLN A 123 12.43 -10.73 -1.54
CA GLN A 123 12.03 -10.50 -2.92
C GLN A 123 10.50 -10.38 -3.03
N CYS A 124 10.06 -9.57 -4.00
CA CYS A 124 8.64 -9.50 -4.34
C CYS A 124 8.25 -10.72 -5.18
N ARG A 125 7.27 -11.49 -4.70
CA ARG A 125 6.78 -12.72 -5.35
C ARG A 125 6.09 -12.49 -6.70
N VAL A 126 5.65 -11.27 -6.97
CA VAL A 126 5.01 -10.88 -8.24
C VAL A 126 5.91 -10.00 -9.10
N HIS A 127 7.21 -9.89 -8.80
CA HIS A 127 8.11 -9.03 -9.56
C HIS A 127 8.29 -9.55 -11.00
N GLY A 128 8.00 -8.68 -11.97
CA GLY A 128 8.09 -9.00 -13.40
C GLY A 128 6.83 -9.67 -13.98
N ASP A 129 5.84 -9.95 -13.14
CA ASP A 129 4.53 -10.46 -13.58
C ASP A 129 3.59 -9.29 -13.97
N ASP A 130 2.49 -9.62 -14.65
CA ASP A 130 1.48 -8.65 -15.09
C ASP A 130 0.81 -7.89 -13.91
N LEU A 131 0.87 -8.46 -12.70
CA LEU A 131 0.36 -7.83 -11.47
C LEU A 131 1.38 -6.94 -10.75
N TYR A 132 2.62 -6.86 -11.24
CA TYR A 132 3.63 -6.02 -10.63
C TYR A 132 3.29 -4.54 -10.80
N PRO A 133 3.07 -3.77 -9.71
CA PRO A 133 2.64 -2.39 -9.87
C PRO A 133 3.68 -1.53 -10.61
N GLU A 134 3.22 -0.68 -11.52
CA GLU A 134 4.03 0.30 -12.25
C GLU A 134 4.80 1.19 -11.27
N ALA A 135 4.13 1.69 -10.23
CA ALA A 135 4.76 2.52 -9.21
C ALA A 135 5.91 1.79 -8.48
N CYS A 136 5.82 0.45 -8.33
CA CYS A 136 6.93 -0.36 -7.81
C CYS A 136 8.03 -0.53 -8.85
N ALA A 137 7.68 -0.77 -10.12
CA ALA A 137 8.62 -0.97 -11.22
C ALA A 137 9.43 0.28 -11.56
N THR A 138 8.85 1.46 -11.39
CA THR A 138 9.52 2.74 -11.66
C THR A 138 10.16 3.37 -10.44
N TYR A 139 10.00 2.79 -9.24
CA TYR A 139 10.58 3.31 -8.01
C TYR A 139 12.13 3.16 -8.00
N PRO A 140 12.92 4.16 -7.52
CA PRO A 140 12.53 5.48 -6.99
C PRO A 140 12.46 6.61 -8.03
N GLY A 141 12.26 6.30 -9.30
CA GLY A 141 12.37 7.23 -10.42
C GLY A 141 11.49 8.48 -10.33
N GLU A 142 10.26 8.37 -9.81
CA GLU A 142 9.39 9.54 -9.64
C GLU A 142 9.94 10.53 -8.60
N ASN A 143 10.47 10.04 -7.48
CA ASN A 143 11.15 10.87 -6.48
C ASN A 143 12.34 11.61 -7.09
N LEU A 144 13.18 10.89 -7.84
CA LEU A 144 14.35 11.46 -8.51
C LEU A 144 13.97 12.51 -9.55
N ALA A 145 12.91 12.28 -10.33
CA ALA A 145 12.39 13.24 -11.30
C ALA A 145 11.88 14.54 -10.62
N MET A 146 11.46 14.45 -9.36
CA MET A 146 10.99 15.58 -8.55
C MET A 146 12.07 16.24 -7.69
N ASP A 147 13.33 15.75 -7.74
CA ASP A 147 14.39 16.17 -6.81
C ASP A 147 13.98 15.98 -5.33
N ALA A 148 13.28 14.86 -5.06
CA ALA A 148 12.77 14.49 -3.75
C ALA A 148 13.55 13.30 -3.17
N GLU A 149 13.76 13.32 -1.85
CA GLU A 149 14.42 12.23 -1.12
C GLU A 149 13.69 10.89 -1.31
N THR A 150 14.44 9.86 -1.69
CA THR A 150 14.00 8.48 -1.89
C THR A 150 14.05 7.66 -0.59
N GLU A 151 13.33 6.53 -0.50
CA GLU A 151 13.57 5.57 0.60
C GLU A 151 14.96 4.97 0.53
N CYS A 152 15.57 4.86 -0.66
CA CYS A 152 16.93 4.33 -0.79
C CYS A 152 17.91 5.20 -0.01
N GLU A 153 17.86 6.53 -0.22
CA GLU A 153 18.68 7.49 0.51
C GLU A 153 18.37 7.50 2.02
N ARG A 154 17.09 7.39 2.40
CA ARG A 154 16.71 7.31 3.83
C ARG A 154 17.30 6.08 4.50
N VAL A 155 17.17 4.91 3.88
CA VAL A 155 17.71 3.65 4.39
C VAL A 155 19.24 3.70 4.46
N GLU A 156 19.91 4.22 3.43
CA GLU A 156 21.36 4.44 3.42
C GLU A 156 21.81 5.36 4.55
N SER A 157 21.04 6.40 4.88
CA SER A 157 21.37 7.33 5.97
C SER A 157 21.38 6.66 7.35
N VAL A 158 20.64 5.56 7.52
CA VAL A 158 20.51 4.84 8.80
C VAL A 158 21.45 3.63 8.84
N TYR A 159 21.47 2.81 7.78
CA TYR A 159 22.19 1.53 7.75
C TYR A 159 23.49 1.56 6.93
N GLY A 160 23.75 2.64 6.19
CA GLY A 160 24.88 2.76 5.28
C GLY A 160 24.72 1.96 3.99
N GLY A 161 25.82 1.86 3.24
CA GLY A 161 25.83 1.21 1.93
C GLY A 161 25.50 2.17 0.78
N ARG A 162 25.29 1.61 -0.40
CA ARG A 162 24.84 2.33 -1.59
C ARG A 162 23.77 1.50 -2.30
N ARG A 163 22.53 1.92 -2.16
CA ARG A 163 21.32 1.32 -2.70
C ARG A 163 20.93 2.00 -4.00
N LEU A 164 21.08 3.32 -4.10
CA LEU A 164 20.94 4.03 -5.37
C LEU A 164 22.25 3.97 -6.17
N LEU A 165 22.31 3.07 -7.15
CA LEU A 165 23.50 2.85 -7.98
C LEU A 165 23.57 3.84 -9.14
N ASP A 166 22.43 4.15 -9.75
CA ASP A 166 22.25 5.18 -10.78
C ASP A 166 21.02 6.05 -10.46
N ASP A 167 21.27 7.34 -10.24
CA ASP A 167 20.31 8.38 -9.87
C ASP A 167 19.66 9.08 -11.08
N THR A 168 19.96 8.63 -12.30
CA THR A 168 19.31 9.15 -13.51
C THR A 168 17.85 8.66 -13.56
N PRO A 169 16.85 9.54 -13.40
CA PRO A 169 15.45 9.13 -13.44
C PRO A 169 15.09 8.59 -14.82
N PRO A 170 14.25 7.53 -14.91
CA PRO A 170 13.64 7.11 -16.16
C PRO A 170 12.67 8.20 -16.68
N ASP A 171 12.15 8.02 -17.89
CA ASP A 171 11.11 8.89 -18.45
C ASP A 171 9.77 8.63 -17.74
N VAL A 172 9.63 9.17 -16.53
CA VAL A 172 8.42 9.09 -15.71
C VAL A 172 7.75 10.45 -15.64
N THR A 173 6.42 10.46 -15.72
CA THR A 173 5.62 11.67 -15.58
C THR A 173 4.69 11.51 -14.39
N PRO A 174 5.07 12.03 -13.22
CA PRO A 174 4.23 12.00 -12.04
C PRO A 174 2.85 12.64 -12.28
N LEU A 175 1.78 11.95 -11.89
CA LEU A 175 0.39 12.40 -12.10
C LEU A 175 -0.08 13.27 -10.92
N PHE A 176 0.15 14.58 -11.01
CA PHE A 176 -0.32 15.56 -10.01
C PHE A 176 -1.46 16.47 -10.48
N GLY A 177 -1.86 16.35 -11.74
CA GLY A 177 -2.91 17.16 -12.34
C GLY A 177 -4.31 16.58 -12.15
N PRO A 178 -5.35 17.26 -12.67
CA PRO A 178 -6.72 16.74 -12.69
C PRO A 178 -6.86 15.34 -13.30
N ALA A 179 -5.93 14.94 -14.16
CA ALA A 179 -5.85 13.59 -14.74
C ALA A 179 -5.62 12.48 -13.70
N ALA A 180 -5.09 12.82 -12.51
CA ALA A 180 -4.93 11.86 -11.41
C ALA A 180 -6.27 11.47 -10.77
N VAL A 181 -7.29 12.32 -10.87
CA VAL A 181 -8.62 12.06 -10.33
C VAL A 181 -9.28 10.92 -11.09
N GLY A 182 -9.76 9.91 -10.38
CA GLY A 182 -10.33 8.69 -10.96
C GLY A 182 -9.30 7.76 -11.59
N GLU A 183 -8.00 8.11 -11.58
CA GLU A 183 -6.91 7.25 -12.04
C GLU A 183 -6.05 6.74 -10.89
N ARG A 184 -5.59 7.61 -9.97
CA ARG A 184 -4.86 7.23 -8.74
C ARG A 184 -5.48 7.84 -7.48
N VAL A 185 -6.10 9.01 -7.63
CA VAL A 185 -6.83 9.73 -6.59
C VAL A 185 -8.32 9.46 -6.79
N PHE A 186 -8.94 8.67 -5.91
CA PHE A 186 -10.36 8.30 -6.04
C PHE A 186 -11.24 9.15 -5.13
N ALA A 187 -12.52 9.27 -5.45
CA ALA A 187 -13.48 10.04 -4.67
C ALA A 187 -14.77 9.24 -4.45
N HIS A 188 -15.15 9.04 -3.20
CA HIS A 188 -16.33 8.26 -2.84
C HIS A 188 -17.61 9.04 -3.20
N PRO A 189 -18.51 8.52 -4.07
CA PRO A 189 -19.65 9.28 -4.57
C PRO A 189 -20.71 9.55 -3.49
N GLU A 190 -20.80 8.68 -2.48
CA GLU A 190 -21.82 8.73 -1.42
C GLU A 190 -21.16 8.70 -0.04
N PRO A 191 -20.89 9.86 0.59
CA PRO A 191 -20.18 9.93 1.87
C PRO A 191 -20.87 9.15 3.00
N ASP A 192 -22.21 9.11 2.97
CA ASP A 192 -23.02 8.41 3.98
C ASP A 192 -22.82 6.88 3.98
N ARG A 193 -22.43 6.27 2.85
CA ARG A 193 -22.17 4.82 2.79
C ARG A 193 -20.92 4.40 3.55
N VAL A 194 -19.96 5.31 3.66
CA VAL A 194 -18.69 5.09 4.35
C VAL A 194 -18.64 5.77 5.72
N ALA A 195 -19.76 6.34 6.16
CA ALA A 195 -19.94 6.78 7.53
C ALA A 195 -19.85 5.57 8.48
N GLY A 196 -19.14 5.75 9.59
CA GLY A 196 -18.79 4.72 10.55
C GLY A 196 -17.46 4.01 10.26
N ALA A 197 -16.84 4.19 9.09
CA ALA A 197 -15.58 3.54 8.74
C ALA A 197 -14.35 4.31 9.27
N VAL A 198 -14.47 5.61 9.58
CA VAL A 198 -13.32 6.45 9.97
C VAL A 198 -12.60 5.91 11.20
N GLY A 199 -13.35 5.41 12.20
CA GLY A 199 -12.76 4.77 13.37
C GLY A 199 -11.95 3.52 12.98
N ARG A 200 -12.51 2.67 12.12
CA ARG A 200 -11.86 1.44 11.64
C ARG A 200 -10.61 1.72 10.80
N PHE A 201 -10.59 2.78 10.00
CA PHE A 201 -9.36 3.23 9.33
C PHE A 201 -8.24 3.54 10.32
N ARG A 202 -8.57 4.26 11.40
CA ARG A 202 -7.60 4.69 12.43
C ARG A 202 -7.07 3.53 13.25
N ASP A 203 -7.96 2.62 13.62
CA ASP A 203 -7.61 1.48 14.47
C ASP A 203 -6.96 0.35 13.65
N GLY A 204 -7.09 0.39 12.32
CA GLY A 204 -6.54 -0.61 11.40
C GLY A 204 -7.46 -1.80 11.16
N ASP A 205 -8.71 -1.71 11.61
CA ASP A 205 -9.70 -2.79 11.70
C ASP A 205 -10.79 -2.69 10.61
N LEU A 206 -10.41 -2.32 9.38
CA LEU A 206 -11.35 -2.28 8.26
C LEU A 206 -11.97 -3.67 8.03
N THR A 207 -13.28 -3.70 7.80
CA THR A 207 -14.00 -4.93 7.48
C THR A 207 -13.84 -5.28 5.99
N ALA A 208 -14.23 -6.50 5.62
CA ALA A 208 -14.32 -6.89 4.21
C ALA A 208 -15.28 -5.98 3.43
N ASP A 209 -16.39 -5.55 4.04
CA ASP A 209 -17.35 -4.62 3.43
C ASP A 209 -16.72 -3.24 3.19
N ASP A 210 -15.95 -2.71 4.16
CA ASP A 210 -15.26 -1.43 3.97
C ASP A 210 -14.26 -1.53 2.82
N LEU A 211 -13.44 -2.58 2.80
CA LEU A 211 -12.45 -2.81 1.76
C LEU A 211 -13.12 -2.89 0.39
N ALA A 212 -14.17 -3.70 0.28
CA ALA A 212 -14.89 -3.92 -0.97
C ALA A 212 -15.56 -2.65 -1.49
N GLU A 213 -16.15 -1.83 -0.62
CA GLU A 213 -16.78 -0.55 -1.00
C GLU A 213 -15.77 0.38 -1.68
N PHE A 214 -14.63 0.64 -1.04
CA PHE A 214 -13.62 1.55 -1.60
C PHE A 214 -12.93 0.98 -2.84
N VAL A 215 -12.61 -0.32 -2.85
CA VAL A 215 -11.99 -0.98 -4.03
C VAL A 215 -12.96 -0.95 -5.22
N ALA A 216 -14.25 -1.20 -5.01
CA ALA A 216 -15.26 -1.14 -6.05
C ALA A 216 -15.39 0.26 -6.64
N VAL A 217 -15.39 1.31 -5.82
CA VAL A 217 -15.40 2.70 -6.28
C VAL A 217 -14.14 3.02 -7.09
N ALA A 218 -12.96 2.60 -6.63
CA ALA A 218 -11.71 2.82 -7.36
C ALA A 218 -11.73 2.15 -8.74
N ALA A 219 -12.08 0.86 -8.81
CA ALA A 219 -12.18 0.11 -10.06
C ALA A 219 -13.25 0.68 -11.01
N ALA A 220 -14.33 1.23 -10.47
CA ALA A 220 -15.42 1.83 -11.25
C ALA A 220 -15.14 3.27 -11.70
N SER A 221 -14.11 3.93 -11.19
CA SER A 221 -13.83 5.33 -11.46
C SER A 221 -13.51 5.63 -12.93
N SER A 222 -13.76 6.88 -13.34
CA SER A 222 -13.50 7.37 -14.69
C SER A 222 -12.39 8.44 -14.67
N PRO A 223 -11.27 8.24 -15.37
CA PRO A 223 -10.11 9.13 -15.31
C PRO A 223 -10.45 10.58 -15.68
N GLY A 224 -9.89 11.52 -14.94
CA GLY A 224 -10.13 12.96 -15.08
C GLY A 224 -11.49 13.44 -14.56
N THR A 225 -12.28 12.59 -13.89
CA THR A 225 -13.63 12.92 -13.42
C THR A 225 -13.95 12.27 -12.07
N LEU A 226 -15.04 12.71 -11.43
CA LEU A 226 -15.60 12.07 -10.23
C LEU A 226 -16.67 11.00 -10.55
N ALA A 227 -16.88 10.69 -11.84
CA ALA A 227 -17.90 9.74 -12.24
C ALA A 227 -17.41 8.30 -12.03
N ILE A 228 -18.33 7.43 -11.63
CA ILE A 228 -18.10 5.99 -11.57
C ILE A 228 -19.05 5.27 -12.54
N ASN A 229 -18.68 4.05 -12.93
CA ASN A 229 -19.53 3.14 -13.68
C ASN A 229 -20.24 2.18 -12.71
N ASP A 230 -21.56 2.33 -12.58
CA ASP A 230 -22.37 1.59 -11.59
C ASP A 230 -22.29 0.05 -11.79
N GLU A 231 -22.36 -0.42 -13.04
CA GLU A 231 -22.27 -1.85 -13.35
C GLU A 231 -20.90 -2.42 -12.93
N ARG A 232 -19.82 -1.67 -13.18
CA ARG A 232 -18.46 -2.05 -12.77
C ARG A 232 -18.30 -2.03 -11.26
N TYR A 233 -18.93 -1.07 -10.59
CA TYR A 233 -18.94 -1.00 -9.12
C TYR A 233 -19.61 -2.26 -8.55
N GLU A 234 -20.82 -2.61 -9.01
CA GLU A 234 -21.55 -3.79 -8.51
C GLU A 234 -20.76 -5.10 -8.74
N GLN A 235 -20.21 -5.27 -9.95
CA GLN A 235 -19.38 -6.44 -10.31
C GLN A 235 -18.12 -6.54 -9.43
N THR A 236 -17.45 -5.42 -9.22
CA THR A 236 -16.22 -5.38 -8.40
C THR A 236 -16.54 -5.66 -6.94
N LEU A 237 -17.59 -5.06 -6.41
CA LEU A 237 -18.03 -5.24 -5.03
C LEU A 237 -18.28 -6.73 -4.74
N GLU A 238 -19.04 -7.41 -5.60
CA GLU A 238 -19.29 -8.85 -5.48
C GLU A 238 -17.98 -9.67 -5.54
N THR A 239 -17.10 -9.34 -6.48
CA THR A 239 -15.83 -10.05 -6.66
C THR A 239 -14.90 -9.90 -5.44
N VAL A 240 -14.79 -8.69 -4.88
CA VAL A 240 -13.93 -8.43 -3.72
C VAL A 240 -14.49 -9.09 -2.46
N LEU A 241 -15.82 -9.05 -2.25
CA LEU A 241 -16.45 -9.73 -1.12
C LEU A 241 -16.31 -11.25 -1.18
N ALA A 242 -16.19 -11.82 -2.39
CA ALA A 242 -15.97 -13.24 -2.60
C ALA A 242 -14.49 -13.64 -2.68
N ALA A 243 -13.56 -12.68 -2.59
CA ALA A 243 -12.13 -12.96 -2.68
C ALA A 243 -11.66 -13.80 -1.49
N ASP A 244 -10.88 -14.84 -1.79
CA ASP A 244 -10.20 -15.72 -0.83
C ASP A 244 -8.86 -16.10 -1.44
N SER A 245 -7.98 -15.11 -1.58
CA SER A 245 -6.65 -15.30 -2.15
C SER A 245 -5.69 -15.87 -1.11
N TRP A 246 -4.57 -16.45 -1.58
CA TRP A 246 -3.50 -16.84 -0.67
C TRP A 246 -2.98 -15.64 0.12
N ALA A 247 -2.97 -14.45 -0.49
CA ALA A 247 -2.50 -13.21 0.11
C ALA A 247 -3.43 -12.78 1.25
N GLY A 248 -4.76 -12.85 1.04
CA GLY A 248 -5.75 -12.59 2.08
C GLY A 248 -5.61 -13.53 3.28
N ARG A 249 -5.55 -14.84 3.03
CA ARG A 249 -5.34 -15.84 4.10
C ARG A 249 -4.01 -15.66 4.83
N ALA A 250 -2.93 -15.38 4.09
CA ALA A 250 -1.62 -15.11 4.67
C ALA A 250 -1.64 -13.89 5.58
N ILE A 251 -2.34 -12.81 5.20
CA ILE A 251 -2.47 -11.61 6.04
C ILE A 251 -3.09 -11.95 7.39
N ASP A 252 -4.19 -12.72 7.40
CA ASP A 252 -4.88 -13.09 8.63
C ASP A 252 -3.99 -14.00 9.50
N ARG A 253 -3.32 -14.99 8.90
CA ARG A 253 -2.38 -15.87 9.62
C ARG A 253 -1.19 -15.12 10.20
N TRP A 254 -0.63 -14.16 9.47
CA TRP A 254 0.44 -13.31 9.95
C TRP A 254 -0.01 -12.41 11.10
N ALA A 255 -1.21 -11.82 10.99
CA ALA A 255 -1.78 -11.02 12.06
C ALA A 255 -2.00 -11.83 13.35
N ASP A 256 -2.49 -13.07 13.23
CA ASP A 256 -2.68 -14.00 14.36
C ASP A 256 -1.36 -14.46 14.99
N ALA A 257 -0.30 -14.59 14.19
CA ALA A 257 1.01 -15.04 14.65
C ALA A 257 1.85 -13.92 15.29
N ALA A 258 1.58 -12.66 14.96
CA ALA A 258 2.39 -11.53 15.41
C ALA A 258 2.21 -11.24 16.91
N GLU A 259 3.33 -11.01 17.60
CA GLU A 259 3.32 -10.64 19.02
C GLU A 259 3.18 -9.12 19.19
N GLY A 260 4.13 -8.37 18.63
CA GLY A 260 4.16 -6.91 18.65
C GLY A 260 5.13 -6.33 17.63
N LEU A 261 4.78 -5.23 16.98
CA LEU A 261 5.66 -4.58 16.00
C LEU A 261 6.95 -4.09 16.66
N GLY A 262 8.09 -4.36 16.03
CA GLY A 262 9.41 -4.05 16.57
C GLY A 262 9.92 -5.06 17.61
N GLU A 263 9.11 -6.06 18.00
CA GLU A 263 9.57 -7.15 18.85
C GLU A 263 10.33 -8.21 18.04
N THR A 264 11.15 -8.99 18.74
CA THR A 264 11.87 -10.12 18.13
C THR A 264 10.90 -11.12 17.54
N ALA A 265 11.16 -11.54 16.31
CA ALA A 265 10.32 -12.48 15.57
C ALA A 265 10.99 -13.86 15.45
N PRO A 266 10.23 -14.92 15.13
CA PRO A 266 10.79 -16.22 14.76
C PRO A 266 11.62 -16.13 13.47
N ASP A 267 12.26 -17.25 13.12
CA ASP A 267 12.94 -17.42 11.84
C ASP A 267 11.96 -17.14 10.67
N PRO A 268 12.32 -16.30 9.68
CA PRO A 268 11.49 -16.01 8.51
C PRO A 268 11.01 -17.24 7.74
N ALA A 269 11.71 -18.38 7.85
CA ALA A 269 11.28 -19.66 7.27
C ALA A 269 9.88 -20.13 7.74
N VAL A 270 9.32 -19.55 8.82
CA VAL A 270 7.92 -19.77 9.20
C VAL A 270 6.93 -19.39 8.07
N ALA A 271 7.35 -18.55 7.13
CA ALA A 271 6.58 -18.18 5.94
C ALA A 271 6.20 -19.38 5.06
N GLU A 272 6.97 -20.47 5.07
CA GLU A 272 6.62 -21.69 4.33
C GLU A 272 5.21 -22.20 4.74
N GLY A 273 4.91 -22.19 6.05
CA GLY A 273 3.60 -22.63 6.55
C GLY A 273 2.52 -21.55 6.53
N LEU A 274 2.90 -20.26 6.47
CA LEU A 274 1.95 -19.14 6.52
C LEU A 274 1.54 -18.65 5.12
N GLU A 275 2.40 -18.82 4.11
CA GLU A 275 2.20 -18.33 2.75
C GLU A 275 2.24 -19.46 1.71
N ASP A 276 3.30 -20.28 1.71
CA ASP A 276 3.52 -21.25 0.63
C ASP A 276 2.49 -22.39 0.66
N ASP A 277 2.12 -22.87 1.85
CA ASP A 277 1.04 -23.84 2.05
C ASP A 277 -0.32 -23.34 1.53
N ASP A 278 -0.52 -22.02 1.46
CA ASP A 278 -1.73 -21.38 0.93
C ASP A 278 -1.66 -21.06 -0.57
N GLY A 279 -0.53 -21.38 -1.22
CA GLY A 279 -0.35 -21.26 -2.66
C GLY A 279 0.42 -20.00 -3.09
N ALA A 280 1.21 -19.39 -2.21
CA ALA A 280 2.08 -18.28 -2.60
C ALA A 280 3.08 -18.71 -3.70
N PRO A 281 3.27 -17.90 -4.77
CA PRO A 281 4.21 -18.23 -5.82
C PRO A 281 5.66 -18.11 -5.32
N PRO A 282 6.60 -18.87 -5.91
CA PRO A 282 8.01 -18.76 -5.55
C PRO A 282 8.58 -17.37 -5.92
N THR A 283 9.71 -17.01 -5.34
CA THR A 283 10.40 -15.77 -5.67
C THR A 283 11.24 -15.91 -6.95
N PRO A 284 11.43 -14.81 -7.72
CA PRO A 284 12.05 -14.87 -9.05
C PRO A 284 13.57 -15.13 -9.05
N GLY A 285 14.26 -14.93 -7.93
CA GLY A 285 15.71 -14.90 -7.84
C GLY A 285 16.30 -13.50 -8.05
N TRP A 286 17.57 -13.32 -7.66
CA TRP A 286 18.37 -12.11 -7.91
C TRP A 286 19.17 -12.24 -9.21
#